data_AF-A0A2S0PE91-F1
#
_entry.id   AF-A0A2S0PE91-F1
#
_cell.length_a   1.000
_cell.length_b   1.000
_cell.length_c   1.000
_cell.angle_alpha   90.00
_cell.angle_beta   90.00
_cell.angle_gamma   90.00
#
_symmetry.space_group_name_H-M   'P 1'
#
loop_
_entity.id
_entity.type
_entity.pdbx_description
1 polymer ?
#
loop_
_entity_poly.entity_id
_entity_poly.type
_entity_poly.pdbx_seq_one_letter_code
_entity_poly.pdbx_strand_id
1 'polypeptide(L)' 'MFRDLAYRSRTLVLTDGRTFAVERSRIEASDPALIAFLSQNSEFERQPPNAVPAEPTAEV' A
#
# COMPACT_ATOMS: atom_id res chain seq x y z
N MET A 1 -0.46 -1.13 4.08
CA MET A 1 -0.10 -0.04 3.16
C MET A 1 0.51 -0.67 1.90
N PHE A 2 0.33 -0.06 0.72
CA PHE A 2 0.99 -0.52 -0.51
C PHE A 2 1.85 0.60 -1.11
N ARG A 3 2.93 0.21 -1.75
CA ARG A 3 3.84 1.08 -2.49
C ARG A 3 3.75 0.79 -3.97
N ASP A 4 3.55 1.84 -4.77
CA ASP A 4 3.61 1.78 -6.22
C ASP A 4 5.08 1.76 -6.67
N LEU A 5 5.52 0.66 -7.25
CA LEU A 5 6.89 0.49 -7.74
C LEU A 5 7.13 1.24 -9.06
N ALA A 6 6.05 1.54 -9.80
CA ALA A 6 6.10 2.34 -11.01
C ALA A 6 6.39 3.83 -10.76
N TYR A 7 6.51 4.25 -9.49
CA TYR A 7 6.77 5.61 -9.07
C TYR A 7 5.80 6.65 -9.66
N ARG A 8 4.55 6.24 -9.94
CA ARG A 8 3.53 7.09 -10.55
C ARG A 8 2.44 7.46 -9.56
N SER A 9 2.10 8.75 -9.55
CA SER A 9 0.87 9.22 -8.92
C SER A 9 -0.26 8.99 -9.91
N ARG A 10 -1.23 8.13 -9.58
CA ARG A 10 -2.37 7.81 -10.45
C ARG A 10 -3.61 7.47 -9.65
N THR A 11 -4.77 7.65 -10.26
CA THR A 11 -6.04 7.18 -9.70
C THR A 11 -6.28 5.76 -10.19
N LEU A 12 -6.44 4.81 -9.26
CA LEU A 12 -6.87 3.46 -9.54
C LEU A 12 -8.39 3.41 -9.60
N VAL A 13 -8.92 2.74 -10.62
CA VAL A 13 -10.35 2.49 -10.78
C VAL A 13 -10.55 0.99 -10.63
N LEU A 14 -11.31 0.57 -9.61
CA LEU A 14 -11.70 -0.83 -9.45
C LEU A 14 -12.84 -1.19 -10.40
N THR A 15 -13.01 -2.49 -10.62
CA THR A 15 -14.11 -3.05 -11.43
C THR A 15 -15.50 -2.71 -10.89
N ASP A 16 -15.60 -2.42 -9.59
CA ASP A 16 -16.81 -1.96 -8.90
C ASP A 16 -17.11 -0.46 -9.14
N GLY A 17 -16.26 0.24 -9.92
CA GLY A 17 -16.37 1.68 -10.20
C GLY A 17 -15.78 2.59 -9.12
N ARG A 18 -15.33 2.02 -7.99
CA ARG A 18 -14.66 2.77 -6.92
C ARG A 18 -13.29 3.27 -7.38
N THR A 19 -12.96 4.49 -6.96
CA THR A 19 -11.70 5.17 -7.30
C THR A 19 -10.85 5.38 -6.06
N PHE A 20 -9.55 5.13 -6.18
CA PHE A 20 -8.57 5.35 -5.11
C PHE A 20 -7.36 6.08 -5.65
N ALA A 21 -6.96 7.15 -4.97
CA ALA A 21 -5.77 7.91 -5.34
C ALA A 21 -4.51 7.25 -4.78
N VAL A 22 -3.51 7.06 -5.65
CA VAL A 22 -2.14 6.75 -5.25
C VAL A 22 -1.38 8.06 -5.17
N GLU A 23 -0.95 8.44 -3.96
CA GLU A 23 -0.21 9.68 -3.72
C GLU A 23 1.23 9.37 -3.33
N ARG A 24 2.19 10.05 -3.98
CA ARG A 24 3.63 9.86 -3.70
C ARG A 24 4.06 8.39 -3.74
N SER A 25 3.50 7.63 -4.68
CA SER A 25 3.74 6.19 -4.83
C SER A 25 3.35 5.36 -3.62
N ARG A 26 2.39 5.84 -2.83
CA ARG A 26 1.87 5.18 -1.65
C ARG A 26 0.35 5.22 -1.70
N ILE A 27 -0.27 4.12 -1.27
CA ILE A 27 -1.72 4.02 -1.14
C ILE A 27 -2.07 3.28 0.15
N GLU A 28 -3.01 3.87 0.89
CA GLU A 28 -3.60 3.24 2.06
C GLU A 28 -4.81 2.42 1.63
N ALA A 29 -4.59 1.10 1.57
CA ALA A 29 -5.66 0.15 1.28
C ALA A 29 -6.23 -0.40 2.58
N SER A 30 -7.36 0.15 3.01
CA SER A 30 -8.18 -0.38 4.12
C SER A 30 -9.35 -1.23 3.61
N ASP A 31 -9.68 -1.12 2.32
CA ASP A 31 -10.76 -1.89 1.70
C ASP A 31 -10.24 -3.25 1.18
N PRO A 32 -10.94 -4.37 1.48
CA PRO A 32 -10.49 -5.70 1.08
C PRO A 32 -10.45 -5.92 -0.44
N ALA A 33 -11.32 -5.27 -1.22
CA ALA A 33 -11.31 -5.37 -2.67
C ALA A 33 -10.11 -4.61 -3.26
N LEU A 34 -9.80 -3.43 -2.74
CA LEU A 34 -8.57 -2.71 -3.09
C LEU A 34 -7.31 -3.52 -2.74
N ILE A 35 -7.29 -4.14 -1.55
CA ILE A 35 -6.18 -5.01 -1.13
C ILE A 35 -5.98 -6.18 -2.10
N ALA A 36 -7.05 -6.86 -2.50
CA ALA A 36 -6.99 -7.97 -3.45
C ALA A 36 -6.48 -7.50 -4.82
N PHE A 37 -7.00 -6.37 -5.31
CA PHE A 37 -6.56 -5.75 -6.55
C PHE A 37 -5.05 -5.46 -6.52
N LEU A 38 -4.57 -4.74 -5.51
CA LEU A 38 -3.15 -4.41 -5.38
C LEU A 38 -2.28 -5.67 -5.23
N SER A 39 -2.77 -6.69 -4.51
CA SER A 39 -2.03 -7.94 -4.31
C SER A 39 -1.90 -8.80 -5.57
N GLN A 40 -2.80 -8.64 -6.55
CA GLN A 40 -2.70 -9.33 -7.85
C GLN A 40 -1.79 -8.60 -8.85
N ASN A 41 -1.44 -7.35 -8.58
CA ASN A 41 -0.66 -6.51 -9.48
C ASN A 41 0.79 -6.39 -8.99
N SER A 42 1.74 -6.98 -9.73
CA SER A 42 3.18 -6.95 -9.37
C SER A 42 3.81 -5.56 -9.34
N GLU A 43 3.12 -4.54 -9.88
CA GLU A 43 3.55 -3.15 -9.77
C GLU A 43 3.35 -2.55 -8.36
N PHE A 44 2.63 -3.25 -7.47
CA PHE A 44 2.43 -2.84 -6.09
C PHE A 44 3.12 -3.79 -5.12
N GLU A 45 3.92 -3.22 -4.23
CA GLU A 45 4.52 -3.94 -3.11
C GLU A 45 3.72 -3.68 -1.84
N ARG A 46 3.32 -4.76 -1.16
CA ARG A 46 2.68 -4.63 0.15
C ARG A 46 3.75 -4.27 1.18
N GLN A 47 3.72 -3.02 1.65
CA GLN A 47 4.56 -2.63 2.77
C GLN A 47 3.88 -3.00 4.10
N PRO A 48 4.63 -3.58 5.05
CA PRO A 48 4.15 -3.66 6.42
C PRO A 48 3.83 -2.24 6.89
N PRO A 49 2.76 -2.04 7.69
CA PRO A 49 2.57 -0.77 8.37
C PRO A 49 3.87 -0.52 9.13
N ASN A 50 4.58 0.56 8.79
CA ASN A 50 5.92 0.90 9.26
C ASN A 50 6.17 0.24 10.61
N ALA A 51 6.89 -0.89 10.61
CA ALA A 51 7.30 -1.49 11.86
C ALA A 51 8.11 -0.38 12.52
N VAL A 52 7.58 0.21 13.58
CA VAL A 52 8.44 0.89 14.55
C VAL A 52 9.63 -0.05 14.71
N PRO A 53 10.86 0.35 14.38
CA PRO A 53 12.00 -0.50 14.67
C PRO A 53 11.84 -0.82 16.14
N ALA A 54 11.63 -2.10 16.48
CA ALA A 54 11.54 -2.52 17.85
C ALA A 54 12.82 -1.97 18.49
N GLU A 55 12.68 -0.92 19.29
CA GLU A 55 13.79 -0.35 20.02
C GLU A 55 14.42 -1.55 20.74
N PRO A 56 15.73 -1.81 20.58
CA PRO A 56 16.34 -2.78 21.45
C PRO A 56 16.22 -2.18 22.83
N THR A 57 15.22 -2.62 23.60
CA THR A 57 15.23 -2.46 25.06
C THR A 57 16.52 -3.11 25.49
N ALA A 58 17.54 -2.26 25.68
CA ALA A 58 18.70 -2.59 26.49
C ALA A 58 18.15 -2.75 27.91
N GLU A 59 17.76 -3.98 28.24
CA GLU A 59 17.50 -4.37 29.61
C GLU A 59 18.85 -4.36 30.35
N VAL A 60 18.91 -3.56 31.41
CA VAL A 60 20.09 -3.25 32.24
C VAL A 60 20.37 -4.30 33.29
#